data_AF-A0A4V2KWX6-F1
#
_entry.id   AF-A0A4V2KWX6-F1
#
_cell.length_a   1.000
_cell.length_b   1.000
_cell.length_c   1.000
_cell.angle_alpha   90.00
_cell.angle_beta   90.00
_cell.angle_gamma   90.00
#
_symmetry.space_group_name_H-M   'P 1'
#
loop_
_entity.id
_entity.type
_entity.pdbx_description
1 polymer ?
#
loop_
_entity_poly.entity_id
_entity_poly.type
_entity_poly.pdbx_seq_one_letter_code
_entity_poly.pdbx_strand_id
1 'polypeptide(L)'
;MSKKVEHIDNQYTSERNRKKQRQQKRMRVVRRRVTVFGGLLLAIIIILSIMLVFQKQSNNQATIERKHKEEQFQKKQDEEIALKEELNNLNDKDYIEKVARDDYYLSNNGEIIFKLPNDKSSSNSKSSSNN
;
A
#
# COMPACT_ATOMS: atom_id res chain seq x y z
N MET A 1 -61.49 -20.05 -41.51
CA MET A 1 -60.81 -20.79 -42.60
C MET A 1 -59.50 -20.07 -42.93
N SER A 2 -58.36 -20.58 -42.46
CA SER A 2 -57.05 -20.00 -42.80
C SER A 2 -56.62 -20.52 -44.17
N LYS A 3 -56.45 -19.60 -45.13
CA LYS A 3 -56.12 -19.95 -46.52
C LYS A 3 -54.65 -20.38 -46.58
N LYS A 4 -54.40 -21.64 -46.94
CA LYS A 4 -53.05 -22.18 -47.15
C LYS A 4 -52.39 -21.40 -48.28
N VAL A 5 -51.37 -20.63 -47.97
CA VAL A 5 -50.60 -19.87 -48.98
C VAL A 5 -49.71 -20.87 -49.72
N GLU A 6 -50.12 -21.25 -50.92
CA GLU A 6 -49.33 -22.11 -51.80
C GLU A 6 -48.08 -21.39 -52.32
N HIS A 7 -46.97 -22.12 -52.38
CA HIS A 7 -45.73 -21.62 -52.93
C HIS A 7 -45.83 -21.64 -54.45
N ILE A 8 -45.53 -20.51 -55.08
CA ILE A 8 -45.44 -20.43 -56.55
C ILE A 8 -44.15 -21.12 -56.97
N ASP A 9 -44.28 -22.35 -57.47
CA ASP A 9 -43.19 -23.13 -58.06
C ASP A 9 -42.83 -22.57 -59.43
N ASN A 10 -41.94 -21.57 -59.43
CA ASN A 10 -41.38 -20.96 -60.63
C ASN A 10 -39.84 -21.03 -60.56
N GLN A 11 -39.20 -21.13 -61.72
CA GLN A 11 -37.74 -21.02 -61.87
C GLN A 11 -37.19 -19.74 -61.22
N TYR A 12 -37.90 -18.62 -61.30
CA TYR A 12 -37.46 -17.38 -60.66
C TYR A 12 -37.47 -17.47 -59.11
N THR A 13 -38.54 -18.01 -58.52
CA THR A 13 -38.68 -18.10 -57.06
C THR A 13 -37.73 -19.14 -56.47
N SER A 14 -37.54 -20.27 -57.14
CA SER A 14 -36.58 -21.31 -56.74
C SER A 14 -35.12 -20.82 -56.77
N GLU A 15 -34.71 -20.09 -57.80
CA GLU A 15 -33.36 -19.49 -57.88
C GLU A 15 -33.13 -18.46 -56.76
N ARG A 16 -34.10 -17.59 -56.49
CA ARG A 16 -34.02 -16.58 -55.41
C ARG A 16 -33.98 -17.25 -54.03
N ASN A 17 -34.79 -18.28 -53.82
CA ASN A 17 -34.79 -19.06 -52.57
C ASN A 17 -33.45 -19.80 -52.38
N ARG A 18 -32.89 -20.38 -53.43
CA ARG A 18 -31.57 -21.03 -53.39
C ARG A 18 -30.46 -20.04 -53.03
N LYS A 19 -30.48 -18.81 -53.60
CA LYS A 19 -29.56 -17.73 -53.23
C LYS A 19 -29.72 -17.30 -51.77
N LYS A 20 -30.95 -17.11 -51.29
CA LYS A 20 -31.25 -16.79 -49.88
C LYS A 20 -30.77 -17.87 -48.93
N GLN A 21 -31.04 -19.14 -49.22
CA GLN A 21 -30.58 -20.27 -48.39
C GLN A 21 -29.04 -20.36 -48.36
N ARG A 22 -28.36 -20.13 -49.49
CA ARG A 22 -26.88 -20.08 -49.54
C ARG A 22 -26.33 -18.92 -48.69
N GLN A 23 -26.94 -17.74 -48.77
CA GLN A 23 -26.57 -16.59 -47.93
C GLN A 23 -26.81 -16.87 -46.44
N GLN A 24 -27.96 -17.42 -46.06
CA GLN A 24 -28.26 -17.77 -44.67
C GLN A 24 -27.29 -18.82 -44.11
N LYS A 25 -26.93 -19.84 -44.91
CA LYS A 25 -25.89 -20.82 -44.53
C LYS A 25 -24.53 -20.14 -44.31
N ARG A 26 -24.11 -19.24 -45.21
CA ARG A 26 -22.88 -18.47 -45.05
C ARG A 26 -22.91 -17.59 -43.79
N MET A 27 -23.98 -16.84 -43.58
CA MET A 27 -24.16 -15.98 -42.40
C MET A 27 -24.18 -16.78 -41.10
N ARG A 28 -24.76 -17.99 -41.09
CA ARG A 28 -24.77 -18.88 -39.92
C ARG A 28 -23.35 -19.35 -39.57
N VAL A 29 -22.53 -19.71 -40.56
CA VAL A 29 -21.13 -20.09 -40.34
C VAL A 29 -20.31 -18.90 -39.84
N VAL A 30 -20.48 -17.72 -40.45
CA VAL A 30 -19.79 -16.49 -40.04
C VAL A 30 -20.18 -16.10 -38.61
N ARG A 31 -21.47 -16.06 -38.27
CA ARG A 31 -21.91 -15.80 -36.88
C ARG A 31 -21.30 -16.80 -35.91
N ARG A 32 -21.33 -18.10 -36.22
CA ARG A 32 -20.75 -19.11 -35.33
C ARG A 32 -19.26 -18.88 -35.08
N ARG A 33 -18.50 -18.50 -36.11
CA ARG A 33 -17.08 -18.13 -35.96
C ARG A 33 -16.92 -16.87 -35.10
N VAL A 34 -17.67 -15.81 -35.40
CA VAL A 34 -17.60 -14.54 -34.66
C VAL A 34 -18.00 -14.71 -33.19
N THR A 35 -19.00 -15.53 -32.87
CA THR A 35 -19.38 -15.80 -31.47
C THR A 35 -18.29 -16.55 -30.72
N VAL A 36 -17.60 -17.50 -31.36
CA VAL A 36 -16.49 -18.24 -30.74
C VAL A 36 -15.29 -17.32 -30.53
N PHE A 37 -14.82 -16.63 -31.56
CA PHE A 37 -13.66 -15.73 -31.45
C PHE A 37 -13.96 -14.51 -30.58
N GLY A 38 -15.15 -13.92 -30.72
CA GLY A 38 -15.59 -12.79 -29.91
C GLY A 38 -15.79 -13.17 -28.44
N GLY A 39 -16.37 -14.35 -28.17
CA GLY A 39 -16.50 -14.87 -26.82
C GLY A 39 -15.15 -15.17 -26.17
N LEU A 40 -14.21 -15.74 -26.93
CA LEU A 40 -12.84 -15.99 -26.46
C LEU A 40 -12.13 -14.67 -26.12
N LEU A 41 -12.21 -13.67 -26.99
CA LEU A 41 -11.65 -12.34 -26.73
C LEU A 41 -12.28 -11.68 -25.51
N LEU A 42 -13.61 -11.78 -25.35
CA LEU A 42 -14.31 -11.26 -24.17
C LEU A 42 -13.84 -11.95 -22.88
N ALA A 43 -13.68 -13.28 -22.90
CA ALA A 43 -13.16 -14.03 -21.77
C ALA A 43 -11.74 -13.58 -21.38
N ILE A 44 -10.86 -13.36 -22.36
CA ILE A 44 -9.51 -12.84 -22.13
C ILE A 44 -9.58 -11.44 -21.49
N ILE A 45 -10.42 -10.54 -22.01
CA ILE A 45 -10.58 -9.19 -21.46
C ILE A 45 -11.07 -9.24 -20.01
N ILE A 46 -12.03 -10.12 -19.69
CA ILE A 46 -12.54 -10.28 -18.32
C ILE A 46 -11.42 -10.77 -17.38
N ILE A 47 -10.66 -11.79 -17.79
CA ILE A 47 -9.53 -12.32 -17.00
C ILE A 47 -8.47 -11.24 -16.74
N LEU A 48 -8.08 -10.49 -17.79
CA LEU A 48 -7.12 -9.39 -17.65
C LEU A 48 -7.65 -8.26 -16.75
N SER A 49 -8.95 -7.96 -16.83
CA SER A 49 -9.58 -6.95 -15.98
C SER A 49 -9.58 -7.36 -14.51
N ILE A 50 -9.88 -8.64 -14.23
CA ILE A 50 -9.81 -9.21 -12.88
C ILE A 50 -8.37 -9.16 -12.36
N MET A 51 -7.40 -9.59 -13.17
CA MET A 51 -5.97 -9.56 -12.81
C MET A 51 -5.49 -8.13 -12.50
N LEU A 52 -5.92 -7.13 -13.28
CA LEU A 52 -5.56 -5.72 -13.05
C LEU A 52 -6.09 -5.19 -11.71
N VAL A 53 -7.32 -5.56 -11.34
CA VAL A 53 -7.91 -5.18 -10.04
C VAL A 53 -7.13 -5.81 -8.88
N PHE A 54 -6.81 -7.10 -8.96
CA PHE A 54 -6.00 -7.78 -7.94
C PHE A 54 -4.59 -7.18 -7.84
N GLN A 55 -3.95 -6.86 -8.97
CA GLN A 55 -2.62 -6.24 -8.99
C GLN A 55 -2.62 -4.85 -8.34
N LYS A 56 -3.67 -4.06 -8.57
CA LYS A 56 -3.81 -2.73 -7.97
C LYS A 56 -3.96 -2.81 -6.44
N GLN A 57 -4.69 -3.81 -5.95
CA GLN A 57 -4.87 -4.04 -4.51
C GLN A 57 -3.58 -4.54 -3.84
N SER A 58 -2.84 -5.44 -4.49
CA SER A 58 -1.54 -5.90 -4.00
C SER A 58 -0.51 -4.77 -3.95
N ASN A 59 -0.46 -3.91 -4.97
CA ASN A 59 0.47 -2.78 -5.01
C ASN A 59 0.18 -1.76 -3.89
N ASN A 60 -1.08 -1.52 -3.56
CA ASN A 60 -1.44 -0.59 -2.49
C ASN A 60 -1.11 -1.14 -1.09
N GLN A 61 -1.16 -2.46 -0.90
CA GLN A 61 -0.70 -3.08 0.34
C GLN A 61 0.82 -3.02 0.47
N ALA A 62 1.55 -3.25 -0.63
CA ALA A 62 3.01 -3.17 -0.64
C ALA A 62 3.54 -1.75 -0.35
N THR A 63 2.84 -0.71 -0.81
CA THR A 63 3.23 0.68 -0.50
C THR A 63 2.97 1.06 0.96
N ILE A 64 1.85 0.60 1.54
CA ILE A 64 1.54 0.83 2.96
C ILE A 64 2.54 0.07 3.85
N GLU A 65 2.81 -1.19 3.54
CA GLU A 65 3.76 -2.00 4.30
C GLU A 65 5.19 -1.43 4.22
N ARG A 66 5.59 -0.91 3.05
CA ARG A 66 6.86 -0.20 2.89
C ARG A 66 6.94 1.06 3.74
N LYS A 67 5.90 1.91 3.73
CA LYS A 67 5.89 3.12 4.57
C LYS A 67 5.99 2.78 6.07
N HIS A 68 5.25 1.78 6.53
CA HIS A 68 5.29 1.37 7.92
C HIS A 68 6.65 0.79 8.33
N LYS A 69 7.29 0.01 7.44
CA LYS A 69 8.65 -0.49 7.67
C LYS A 69 9.68 0.64 7.67
N GLU A 70 9.54 1.63 6.80
CA GLU A 70 10.42 2.80 6.75
C GLU A 70 10.31 3.63 8.03
N GLU A 71 9.09 3.91 8.49
CA GLU A 71 8.85 4.64 9.74
C GLU A 71 9.43 3.89 10.95
N GLN A 72 9.28 2.57 11.02
CA GLN A 72 9.90 1.76 12.06
C GLN A 72 11.43 1.76 11.97
N PHE A 73 11.98 1.72 10.76
CA PHE A 73 13.42 1.77 10.55
C PHE A 73 13.98 3.12 11.01
N GLN A 74 13.34 4.23 10.65
CA GLN A 74 13.75 5.56 11.08
C GLN A 74 13.69 5.70 12.61
N LYS A 75 12.60 5.26 13.25
CA LYS A 75 12.49 5.28 14.72
C LYS A 75 13.63 4.50 15.39
N LYS A 76 13.95 3.31 14.87
CA LYS A 76 15.05 2.50 15.40
C LYS A 76 16.41 3.16 15.18
N GLN A 77 16.60 3.85 14.06
CA GLN A 77 17.83 4.57 13.77
C GLN A 77 18.00 5.77 14.72
N ASP A 78 16.93 6.52 14.95
CA ASP A 78 16.92 7.66 15.89
C ASP A 78 17.19 7.17 17.32
N GLU A 79 16.60 6.05 17.73
CA GLU A 79 16.85 5.40 19.02
C GLU A 79 18.32 4.94 19.14
N GLU A 80 18.89 4.34 18.09
CA GLU A 80 20.31 3.95 18.04
C GLU A 80 21.25 5.15 18.20
N ILE A 81 20.93 6.28 17.55
CA ILE A 81 21.72 7.52 17.67
C ILE A 81 21.62 8.07 19.08
N ALA A 82 20.43 8.14 19.66
CA ALA A 82 20.21 8.62 21.03
C ALA A 82 20.95 7.74 22.06
N LEU A 83 20.87 6.41 21.92
CA LEU A 83 21.57 5.47 22.80
C LEU A 83 23.10 5.58 22.66
N LYS A 84 23.61 5.81 21.43
CA LYS A 84 25.05 6.05 21.21
C LYS A 84 25.52 7.35 21.85
N GLU A 85 24.72 8.40 21.75
CA GLU A 85 25.02 9.68 22.40
C GLU A 85 25.01 9.53 23.93
N GLU A 86 24.01 8.86 24.48
CA GLU A 86 23.94 8.55 25.91
C GLU A 86 25.15 7.73 26.37
N LEU A 87 25.51 6.69 25.62
CA LEU A 87 26.68 5.87 25.92
C LEU A 87 27.98 6.69 25.86
N ASN A 88 28.11 7.59 24.89
CA ASN A 88 29.27 8.46 24.79
C ASN A 88 29.35 9.41 25.99
N ASN A 89 28.23 10.05 26.34
CA ASN A 89 28.13 10.92 27.51
C ASN A 89 28.44 10.17 28.81
N LEU A 90 28.02 8.91 28.93
CA LEU A 90 28.31 8.07 30.09
C LEU A 90 29.78 7.66 30.21
N ASN A 91 30.51 7.65 29.10
CA ASN A 91 31.94 7.36 29.08
C ASN A 91 32.81 8.63 29.11
N ASP A 92 32.20 9.81 28.93
CA ASP A 92 32.87 11.09 28.94
C ASP A 92 33.02 11.62 30.37
N LYS A 93 34.27 11.72 30.81
CA LYS A 93 34.62 12.20 32.16
C LYS A 93 34.13 13.64 32.40
N ASP A 94 34.18 14.51 31.39
CA ASP A 94 33.78 15.91 31.52
C ASP A 94 32.25 16.02 31.67
N TYR A 95 31.50 15.16 30.97
CA TYR A 95 30.05 15.06 31.14
C TYR A 95 29.67 14.54 32.54
N ILE A 96 30.35 13.51 33.03
CA ILE A 96 30.14 12.97 34.39
C ILE A 96 30.46 14.04 35.45
N GLU A 97 31.56 14.77 35.31
CA GLU A 97 31.93 15.84 36.23
C GLU A 97 30.87 16.95 36.23
N LYS A 98 30.35 17.34 35.06
CA LYS A 98 29.27 18.32 34.94
C LYS A 98 28.00 17.86 35.66
N VAL A 99 27.55 16.62 35.44
CA VAL A 99 26.38 16.05 36.12
C VAL A 99 26.60 16.01 37.64
N ALA A 100 27.80 15.62 38.09
CA ALA A 100 28.13 15.59 39.51
C ALA A 100 28.10 17.00 40.15
N ARG A 101 28.53 18.03 39.43
CA ARG A 101 28.45 19.43 39.88
C ARG A 101 27.02 19.96 39.88
N ASP A 102 26.26 19.69 38.82
CA ASP A 102 24.91 20.23 38.61
C ASP A 102 23.85 19.55 39.50
N ASP A 103 23.82 18.22 39.55
CA ASP A 103 22.79 17.47 40.28
C ASP A 103 23.20 17.11 41.71
N TYR A 104 24.51 16.93 41.97
CA TYR A 104 25.02 16.48 43.27
C TYR A 104 25.84 17.53 44.03
N TYR A 105 26.01 18.74 43.48
CA TYR A 105 26.82 19.81 44.09
C TYR A 105 28.23 19.34 44.50
N LEU A 106 28.86 18.51 43.66
CA LEU A 106 30.25 18.11 43.87
C LEU A 106 31.19 19.29 43.58
N SER A 107 32.18 19.49 44.44
CA SER A 107 33.15 20.59 44.35
C SER A 107 34.54 20.04 44.64
N ASN A 108 35.55 20.54 43.94
CA ASN A 108 36.94 20.17 44.20
C ASN A 108 37.49 20.91 45.42
N ASN A 109 38.66 20.47 45.88
CA ASN A 109 39.34 21.06 47.03
C ASN A 109 39.66 22.54 46.77
N GLY A 110 39.07 23.43 47.57
CA GLY A 110 39.26 24.88 47.49
C GLY A 110 38.18 25.64 46.71
N GLU A 111 37.19 24.95 46.14
CA GLU A 111 36.01 25.56 45.51
C GLU A 111 34.90 25.83 46.56
N ILE A 112 34.10 26.89 46.37
CA ILE A 112 33.00 27.29 47.27
C ILE A 112 31.69 27.32 46.46
N ILE A 113 30.69 26.53 46.89
CA ILE A 113 29.39 26.45 46.23
C ILE A 113 28.41 27.47 46.82
N PHE A 114 27.85 28.33 45.97
CA PHE A 114 26.77 29.25 46.32
C PHE A 114 25.42 28.69 45.87
N LYS A 115 24.48 28.53 46.81
CA LYS A 115 23.10 28.12 46.50
C LYS A 115 22.23 29.36 46.39
N LEU A 116 21.68 29.66 45.21
CA LEU A 116 20.78 30.79 45.06
C LEU A 116 19.38 30.41 45.58
N PRO A 117 18.60 31.35 46.15
CA PRO A 117 17.26 31.08 46.67
C PRO A 117 16.29 30.45 45.66
N ASN A 118 16.51 30.69 44.36
CA ASN A 118 15.68 30.16 43.27
C ASN A 118 16.00 28.68 42.92
N ASP A 119 17.15 28.16 43.36
CA ASP A 119 17.60 26.79 43.04
C ASP A 119 16.89 25.72 43.88
N LYS A 120 16.15 26.11 44.93
CA LYS A 120 15.34 25.19 45.72
C LYS A 120 14.12 24.64 44.96
N SER A 121 13.73 25.27 43.85
CA SER A 121 12.57 24.85 43.07
C SER A 121 12.86 23.67 42.13
N SER A 122 14.13 23.45 41.76
CA SER A 122 14.54 22.38 40.83
C SER A 122 14.95 21.07 41.51
N SER A 123 15.30 21.09 42.81
CA SER A 123 15.72 19.88 43.54
C SER A 123 14.54 19.07 44.11
N ASN A 124 13.39 19.69 44.33
CA ASN A 124 12.22 19.02 44.92
C ASN A 124 11.30 18.32 43.90
N SER A 125 11.56 18.46 42.60
CA SER A 125 10.70 17.90 41.54
C SER A 125 11.16 16.53 41.00
N LYS A 126 12.38 16.07 41.31
CA LYS A 126 12.93 14.80 40.78
C LYS A 126 12.85 13.60 41.75
N SER A 127 12.45 13.76 43.01
CA SER A 127 12.36 12.63 43.98
C SER A 127 11.01 11.90 44.03
N SER A 128 10.00 12.32 43.25
CA SER A 128 8.62 11.79 43.36
C SER A 128 8.08 11.04 42.14
N SER A 129 8.93 10.50 41.26
CA SER A 129 8.48 9.58 40.20
C SER A 129 9.27 8.28 40.25
N ASN A 130 8.93 7.44 41.22
CA ASN A 130 9.13 5.99 41.17
C ASN A 130 8.13 5.37 42.16
N ASN A 131 6.94 5.08 41.65
CA ASN A 131 6.02 4.05 42.13
C ASN A 131 5.10 3.64 40.97
#